data_AF-A0A0W4ZSB1-F1
#
_entry.id   AF-A0A0W4ZSB1-F1
#
_cell.length_a   1.000
_cell.length_b   1.000
_cell.length_c   1.000
_cell.angle_alpha   90.00
_cell.angle_beta   90.00
_cell.angle_gamma   90.00
#
_symmetry.space_group_name_H-M   'P 1'
#
loop_
_entity.id
_entity.type
_entity.pdbx_description
1 polymer ?
#
loop_
_entity_poly.entity_id
_entity_poly.type
_entity_poly.pdbx_seq_one_letter_code
_entity_poly.pdbx_strand_id
1 'polypeptide(L)' 'MPRQNKVPYYQKLFQENTHLPIYMRTPRSKLMLYPFMVLWSVSLIGSVWGTVNMIRAS' A
#
# COMPACT_ATOMS: atom_id res chain seq x y z
N MET A 1 25.60 7.85 -21.48
CA MET A 1 24.31 8.38 -22.01
C MET A 1 23.57 9.04 -20.85
N PRO A 2 23.06 10.28 -20.98
CA PRO A 2 22.30 10.91 -19.91
C PRO A 2 20.98 10.15 -19.67
N ARG A 3 20.61 9.97 -18.39
CA ARG A 3 19.37 9.29 -18.00
C ARG A 3 18.16 10.04 -18.57
N GLN A 4 17.31 9.36 -19.33
CA GLN A 4 16.10 9.96 -19.89
C GLN A 4 15.16 10.45 -18.78
N ASN A 5 14.66 11.68 -18.92
CA ASN A 5 13.67 12.24 -18.01
C ASN A 5 12.35 11.47 -18.13
N LYS A 6 11.90 10.88 -17.02
CA LYS A 6 10.64 10.10 -16.95
C LYS A 6 9.45 10.92 -16.42
N VAL A 7 9.63 12.21 -16.12
CA VAL A 7 8.57 13.06 -15.56
C VAL A 7 7.34 13.15 -16.48
N PRO A 8 7.48 13.42 -17.80
CA PRO A 8 6.31 13.49 -18.69
C PRO A 8 5.53 12.16 -18.77
N TYR A 9 6.25 11.03 -18.72
CA TYR A 9 5.64 9.71 -18.67
C TYR A 9 4.75 9.54 -17.43
N TYR A 10 5.25 9.91 -16.25
CA TYR A 10 4.44 9.81 -15.04
C TYR A 10 3.30 10.83 -15.03
N GLN A 11 3.50 12.06 -15.49
CA GLN A 11 2.42 13.04 -15.60
C GLN A 11 1.24 12.49 -16.42
N LYS A 12 1.53 11.91 -17.60
CA LYS A 12 0.51 11.25 -18.43
C LYS A 12 -0.16 10.08 -17.70
N LEU A 13 0.63 9.17 -17.12
CA LEU A 13 0.12 8.00 -16.39
C LEU A 13 -0.85 8.38 -15.26
N PHE A 14 -0.53 9.41 -14.48
CA PHE A 14 -1.35 9.87 -13.35
C PHE A 14 -2.59 10.68 -13.77
N GLN A 15 -2.55 11.32 -14.96
CA GLN A 15 -3.66 12.07 -15.54
C GLN A 15 -4.66 11.16 -16.29
N GLU A 16 -4.20 10.07 -16.90
CA GLU A 16 -5.06 9.11 -17.60
C GLU A 16 -5.91 8.27 -16.63
N ASN A 17 -5.35 7.93 -15.46
CA ASN A 17 -5.98 7.02 -14.50
C ASN A 17 -6.69 7.77 -13.35
N THR A 18 -7.42 8.85 -13.67
CA THR A 18 -8.11 9.69 -12.67
C THR A 18 -9.20 8.94 -11.90
N HIS A 19 -9.80 7.93 -12.52
CA HIS A 19 -10.79 7.04 -11.90
C HIS A 19 -10.21 6.14 -10.80
N LEU A 20 -8.88 5.99 -10.73
CA LEU A 20 -8.21 5.24 -9.67
C LEU A 20 -7.74 6.20 -8.54
N PRO A 21 -7.75 5.73 -7.28
CA PRO A 21 -7.08 6.43 -6.19
C PRO A 21 -5.61 6.67 -6.52
N ILE A 22 -5.06 7.82 -6.12
CA ILE A 22 -3.69 8.24 -6.45
C ILE A 22 -2.66 7.15 -6.14
N TYR A 23 -2.82 6.48 -4.99
CA TYR A 23 -1.92 5.42 -4.55
C TYR A 23 -2.01 4.12 -5.38
N MET A 24 -3.04 3.93 -6.23
CA MET A 24 -3.21 2.76 -7.09
C MET A 24 -2.89 3.00 -8.57
N ARG A 25 -2.52 4.24 -8.96
CA ARG A 25 -2.38 4.65 -10.37
C ARG A 25 -1.18 4.06 -11.09
N THR A 26 -0.19 3.52 -10.37
CA THR A 26 0.97 2.88 -10.98
C THR A 26 0.81 1.36 -10.99
N PRO A 27 1.31 0.62 -12.00
CA PRO A 27 1.18 -0.84 -12.03
C PRO A 27 1.90 -1.51 -10.84
N ARG A 28 3.00 -0.91 -10.37
CA ARG A 28 3.75 -1.40 -9.20
C ARG A 28 3.05 -1.15 -7.87
N SER A 29 2.08 -0.23 -7.81
CA SER A 29 1.36 0.05 -6.56
C SER A 29 0.68 -1.18 -5.97
N LYS A 30 0.06 -2.02 -6.80
CA LYS A 30 -0.64 -3.24 -6.35
C LYS A 30 0.34 -4.23 -5.71
N LEU A 31 1.54 -4.35 -6.27
CA LEU A 31 2.61 -5.19 -5.72
C LEU A 31 3.11 -4.69 -4.36
N MET A 32 2.96 -3.41 -4.04
CA MET A 32 3.33 -2.84 -2.75
C MET A 32 2.16 -2.86 -1.75
N LEU A 33 0.97 -2.49 -2.20
CA LEU A 33 -0.20 -2.32 -1.34
C LEU A 33 -0.76 -3.64 -0.85
N TYR A 34 -0.83 -4.68 -1.69
CA TYR A 34 -1.38 -5.97 -1.28
C TYR A 34 -0.59 -6.64 -0.15
N PRO A 35 0.74 -6.81 -0.23
CA PRO A 35 1.48 -7.37 0.89
C PRO A 35 1.43 -6.46 2.12
N PHE A 36 1.43 -5.13 1.94
CA PHE A 36 1.27 -4.19 3.06
C PHE A 36 -0.07 -4.39 3.79
N MET A 37 -1.18 -4.52 3.06
CA MET A 37 -2.51 -4.75 3.66
C MET A 37 -2.60 -6.09 4.40
N VAL A 38 -1.96 -7.14 3.88
CA VAL A 38 -1.87 -8.45 4.56
C VAL A 38 -1.11 -8.31 5.87
N LEU A 39 0.09 -7.73 5.85
CA LEU A 39 0.90 -7.56 7.05
C LEU A 39 0.18 -6.69 8.09
N TRP A 40 -0.39 -5.57 7.65
CA TRP A 40 -1.09 -4.65 8.54
C TRP A 40 -2.31 -5.30 9.22
N SER A 41 -3.13 -6.03 8.47
CA SER A 41 -4.30 -6.71 9.02
C SER A 41 -3.93 -7.84 9.98
N VAL A 42 -2.90 -8.64 9.65
CA VAL A 42 -2.38 -9.69 10.55
C VAL A 42 -1.83 -9.07 11.84
N SER A 43 -1.06 -7.98 11.75
CA SER A 43 -0.54 -7.29 12.93
C SER A 43 -1.66 -6.72 13.80
N LEU A 44 -2.71 -6.16 13.20
CA LEU A 44 -3.85 -5.63 13.94
C LEU A 44 -4.64 -6.73 14.67
N ILE A 45 -4.89 -7.86 14.00
CA ILE A 45 -5.59 -9.00 14.63
C ILE A 45 -4.72 -9.58 15.76
N GLY A 46 -3.42 -9.73 15.52
CA GLY A 46 -2.48 -10.25 16.51
C GLY A 46 -2.37 -9.36 17.75
N SER A 47 -2.36 -8.03 17.59
CA SER A 47 -2.31 -7.10 18.73
C SER A 47 -3.58 -7.16 19.57
N VAL A 48 -4.75 -7.14 18.93
CA VAL A 48 -6.05 -7.24 19.63
C VAL A 48 -6.17 -8.58 20.37
N TRP A 49 -5.81 -9.68 19.70
CA TRP A 49 -5.81 -11.01 20.32
C TRP A 49 -4.88 -11.09 21.54
N GLY A 50 -3.66 -10.54 21.43
CA GLY A 50 -2.73 -10.43 22.53
C GLY A 50 -3.30 -9.64 23.71
N THR A 51 -3.92 -8.47 23.45
CA THR A 51 -4.57 -7.65 24.47
C THR A 51 -5.68 -8.40 25.19
N VAL A 52 -6.56 -9.10 24.46
CA VAL A 52 -7.64 -9.89 25.07
C VAL A 52 -7.10 -10.99 25.99
N ASN A 53 -6.03 -11.67 25.59
CA ASN A 53 -5.42 -12.71 26.42
C ASN A 53 -4.76 -12.14 27.68
N MET A 54 -4.12 -10.96 27.59
CA MET A 54 -3.57 -10.29 28.77
C MET A 54 -4.67 -9.92 29.77
N ILE A 55 -5.78 -9.36 29.29
CA ILE A 55 -6.95 -9.03 30.14
C ILE A 55 -7.53 -10.29 30.81
N ARG A 56 -7.61 -11.41 30.10
CA ARG A 56 -8.12 -12.68 30.66
C ARG A 56 -7.18 -13.35 31.65
N ALA A 57 -5.88 -13.12 31.52
CA ALA A 57 -4.84 -13.69 32.38
C ALA A 57 -4.52 -12.81 33.60
N SER A 58 -5.08 -11.60 33.67
CA SER A 58 -4.97 -10.66 34.79
C SER A 58 -6.10 -10.87 35.79
#